data_AF-A0A2X2UYL7-F1
#
_entry.id   AF-A0A2X2UYL7-F1
#
_cell.length_a   1.000
_cell.length_b   1.000
_cell.length_c   1.000
_cell.angle_alpha   90.00
_cell.angle_beta   90.00
_cell.angle_gamma   90.00
#
_symmetry.space_group_name_H-M   'P 1'
#
loop_
_entity.id
_entity.type
_entity.pdbx_description
1 polymer ?
#
loop_
_entity_poly.entity_id
_entity_poly.type
_entity_poly.pdbx_seq_one_letter_code
_entity_poly.pdbx_strand_id
1 'polypeptide(L)'
;MLAGCSSQPSQPLKKGEKPVDVASVVRQKMPASVKDRDAWAQDIAKTFESQGLAPTVENVCSVLAVAQQESNYQADPVVPGLSKIAWQEIDRRAERMHIPVFLVHTALKINSPNGKSYSERLGRGENGKTAQRDF
;
A
#
# COMPACT_ATOMS: atom_id res chain seq x y z
N MET A 1 15.75 -5.29 -22.97
CA MET A 1 15.58 -6.63 -22.38
C MET A 1 14.47 -6.55 -21.35
N LEU A 2 13.42 -7.37 -21.47
CA LEU A 2 12.39 -7.48 -20.44
C LEU A 2 12.92 -8.40 -19.32
N ALA A 3 13.28 -7.84 -18.17
CA ALA A 3 13.58 -8.64 -16.98
C ALA A 3 12.24 -9.02 -16.33
N GLY A 4 11.85 -10.29 -16.47
CA GLY A 4 10.73 -10.85 -15.72
C GLY A 4 11.10 -10.96 -14.24
N CYS A 5 10.16 -10.64 -13.36
CA CYS A 5 10.27 -10.93 -11.94
C CYS A 5 10.23 -12.44 -11.74
N SER A 6 11.41 -13.06 -11.75
CA SER A 6 11.63 -14.42 -11.26
C SER A 6 11.33 -14.43 -9.76
N SER A 7 10.29 -15.15 -9.34
CA SER A 7 10.05 -15.42 -7.92
C SER A 7 11.14 -16.39 -7.46
N GLN A 8 12.19 -15.85 -6.84
CA GLN A 8 13.27 -16.65 -6.31
C GLN A 8 12.74 -17.37 -5.06
N PRO A 9 12.82 -18.71 -4.99
CA PRO A 9 12.37 -19.44 -3.81
C PRO A 9 13.08 -18.91 -2.57
N SER A 10 12.30 -18.63 -1.52
CA SER A 10 12.79 -18.22 -0.21
C SER A 10 13.85 -19.21 0.25
N GLN A 11 15.10 -18.76 0.39
CA GLN A 11 16.16 -19.65 0.82
C GLN A 11 15.88 -20.09 2.26
N PRO A 12 15.81 -21.41 2.53
CA PRO A 12 15.62 -21.90 3.88
C PRO A 12 16.82 -21.50 4.75
N LEU A 13 16.59 -21.40 6.07
CA LEU A 13 17.65 -21.17 7.05
C LEU A 13 18.82 -22.11 6.78
N LYS A 14 20.04 -21.56 6.71
CA LYS A 14 21.24 -22.38 6.55
C LYS A 14 21.38 -23.28 7.76
N LYS A 15 21.84 -24.52 7.55
CA LYS A 15 21.98 -25.52 8.62
C LYS A 15 22.91 -25.00 9.72
N GLY A 16 22.36 -24.76 10.91
CA GLY A 16 23.08 -24.22 12.08
C GLY A 16 22.85 -22.74 12.36
N GLU A 17 22.17 -22.01 11.47
CA GLU A 17 21.78 -20.61 11.71
C GLU A 17 20.55 -20.54 12.63
N LYS A 18 20.64 -19.76 13.70
CA LYS A 18 19.52 -19.58 14.63
C LYS A 18 18.55 -18.55 14.08
N PRO A 19 17.24 -18.82 14.10
CA PRO A 19 16.23 -17.83 13.73
C PRO A 19 16.30 -16.62 14.67
N VAL A 20 16.18 -15.42 14.12
CA VAL A 20 16.10 -14.18 14.91
C VAL A 20 14.65 -13.83 15.24
N ASP A 21 14.44 -13.09 16.33
CA ASP A 21 13.17 -12.39 16.56
C ASP A 21 13.05 -11.23 15.56
N VAL A 22 12.27 -11.45 14.50
CA VAL A 22 12.07 -10.49 13.42
C VAL A 22 11.54 -9.15 13.94
N ALA A 23 10.57 -9.16 14.85
CA ALA A 23 9.98 -7.93 15.35
C ALA A 23 10.98 -7.12 16.18
N SER A 24 11.81 -7.80 16.99
CA SER A 24 12.90 -7.14 17.73
C SER A 24 13.94 -6.53 16.79
N VAL A 25 14.39 -7.26 15.77
CA VAL A 25 15.37 -6.77 14.79
C VAL A 25 14.81 -5.58 13.99
N VAL A 26 13.53 -5.63 13.59
CA VAL A 26 12.88 -4.50 12.91
C VAL A 26 12.86 -3.26 13.81
N ARG A 27 12.48 -3.38 15.08
CA ARG A 27 12.51 -2.26 16.04
C ARG A 27 13.91 -1.70 16.25
N GLN A 28 14.95 -2.52 16.13
CA GLN A 28 16.32 -2.06 16.26
C GLN A 28 16.82 -1.34 15.00
N LYS A 29 16.48 -1.85 13.80
CA LYS A 29 17.06 -1.41 12.53
C LYS A 29 16.24 -0.34 11.81
N MET A 30 14.94 -0.23 12.08
CA MET A 30 14.09 0.78 11.46
C MET A 30 14.40 2.18 12.00
N PRO A 31 14.50 3.23 11.16
CA PRO A 31 14.75 4.60 11.62
C PRO A 31 13.74 5.09 12.66
N ALA A 32 14.19 5.89 13.62
CA ALA A 32 13.33 6.44 14.68
C ALA A 32 12.29 7.46 14.17
N SER A 33 12.48 8.02 12.96
CA SER A 33 11.57 8.96 12.32
C SER A 33 10.28 8.32 11.78
N VAL A 34 10.22 7.00 11.65
CA VAL A 34 9.02 6.28 11.22
C VAL A 34 7.98 6.35 12.33
N LYS A 35 6.74 6.76 12.02
CA LYS A 35 5.67 6.93 13.02
C LYS A 35 5.26 5.60 13.68
N ASP A 36 4.98 4.58 12.87
CA ASP A 36 4.31 3.36 13.33
C ASP A 36 5.27 2.15 13.41
N ARG A 37 6.45 2.33 14.02
CA ARG A 37 7.54 1.31 14.05
C ARG A 37 7.09 -0.03 14.63
N ASP A 38 6.25 -0.01 15.65
CA ASP A 38 5.73 -1.23 16.28
C ASP A 38 4.76 -1.98 15.38
N ALA A 39 3.90 -1.27 14.64
CA ALA A 39 2.99 -1.88 13.67
C ALA A 39 3.80 -2.51 12.53
N TRP A 40 4.78 -1.78 11.98
CA TRP A 40 5.70 -2.32 10.99
C TRP A 40 6.45 -3.57 11.47
N ALA A 41 6.90 -3.59 12.73
CA ALA A 41 7.58 -4.76 13.30
C ALA A 41 6.68 -5.99 13.36
N GLN A 42 5.42 -5.81 13.76
CA GLN A 42 4.43 -6.89 13.81
C GLN A 42 4.05 -7.39 12.40
N ASP A 43 3.79 -6.46 11.47
CA ASP A 43 3.40 -6.79 10.11
C ASP A 43 4.52 -7.49 9.34
N ILE A 44 5.77 -7.06 9.52
CA ILE A 44 6.93 -7.74 8.91
C ILE A 44 7.11 -9.12 9.53
N ALA A 45 7.02 -9.29 10.86
CA ALA A 45 7.11 -10.60 11.49
C ALA A 45 6.04 -11.57 10.97
N LYS A 46 4.78 -11.11 10.90
CA LYS A 46 3.67 -11.88 10.33
C LYS A 46 3.89 -12.20 8.84
N THR A 47 4.49 -11.27 8.08
CA THR A 47 4.84 -11.50 6.68
C THR A 47 5.88 -12.61 6.55
N PHE A 48 6.92 -12.60 7.38
CA PHE A 48 7.94 -13.67 7.40
C PHE A 48 7.33 -15.04 7.66
N GLU A 49 6.42 -15.15 8.63
CA GLU A 49 5.69 -16.37 8.93
C GLU A 49 4.81 -16.81 7.74
N SER A 50 4.00 -15.89 7.19
CA SER A 50 3.05 -16.22 6.11
C SER A 50 3.71 -16.58 4.78
N GLN A 51 4.88 -15.99 4.50
CA GLN A 51 5.63 -16.19 3.25
C GLN A 51 6.71 -17.28 3.40
N GLY A 52 6.88 -17.87 4.58
CA GLY A 52 7.91 -18.87 4.84
C GLY A 52 9.34 -18.35 4.67
N LEU A 53 9.56 -17.05 4.89
CA LEU A 53 10.88 -16.44 4.79
C LEU A 53 11.76 -16.88 5.96
N ALA A 54 13.00 -17.26 5.69
CA ALA A 54 13.96 -17.53 6.76
C ALA A 54 14.16 -16.27 7.63
N PRO A 55 13.88 -16.31 8.94
CA PRO A 55 14.06 -15.17 9.83
C PRO A 55 15.54 -14.99 10.16
N THR A 56 16.29 -14.42 9.21
CA THR A 56 17.71 -14.03 9.35
C THR A 56 17.83 -12.51 9.35
N VAL A 57 18.89 -11.97 9.96
CA VAL A 57 19.15 -10.51 9.95
C VAL A 57 19.29 -9.99 8.52
N GLU A 58 19.91 -10.76 7.64
CA GLU A 58 20.10 -10.42 6.22
C GLU A 58 18.75 -10.24 5.50
N ASN A 59 17.82 -11.18 5.66
CA ASN A 59 16.50 -11.09 5.07
C ASN A 59 15.70 -9.91 5.64
N VAL A 60 15.75 -9.68 6.96
CA VAL A 60 15.06 -8.56 7.60
C VAL A 60 15.59 -7.22 7.08
N CYS A 61 16.90 -7.04 7.02
CA CYS A 61 17.52 -5.83 6.46
C CYS A 61 17.15 -5.62 4.98
N SER A 62 17.05 -6.71 4.21
CA SER A 62 16.68 -6.64 2.80
C SER A 62 15.24 -6.15 2.61
N VAL A 63 14.29 -6.68 3.39
CA VAL A 63 12.89 -6.23 3.37
C VAL A 63 12.78 -4.76 3.81
N LEU A 64 13.50 -4.37 4.86
CA LEU A 64 13.52 -2.98 5.33
C LEU A 64 14.09 -2.03 4.26
N ALA A 65 15.17 -2.41 3.58
CA ALA A 65 15.77 -1.60 2.52
C ALA A 65 14.79 -1.35 1.35
N VAL A 66 14.08 -2.38 0.89
CA VAL A 66 13.08 -2.24 -0.17
C VAL A 66 11.89 -1.39 0.31
N ALA A 67 11.37 -1.62 1.51
CA ALA A 67 10.27 -0.82 2.05
C ALA A 67 10.63 0.68 2.15
N GLN A 68 11.87 0.98 2.54
CA GLN A 68 12.42 2.33 2.56
C GLN A 68 12.54 2.93 1.15
N GLN A 69 13.04 2.17 0.17
CA GLN A 69 13.21 2.65 -1.21
C GLN A 69 11.87 2.92 -1.89
N GLU A 70 10.91 2.01 -1.76
CA GLU A 70 9.66 2.06 -2.51
C GLU A 70 8.64 3.03 -1.91
N SER A 71 8.66 3.19 -0.57
CA SER A 71 7.61 3.94 0.12
C SER A 71 8.12 4.89 1.20
N ASN A 72 9.43 4.91 1.49
CA ASN A 72 9.97 5.64 2.63
C ASN A 72 9.26 5.29 3.96
N TYR A 73 8.90 4.01 4.13
CA TYR A 73 8.09 3.50 5.25
C TYR A 73 6.72 4.16 5.42
N GLN A 74 6.17 4.74 4.34
CA GLN A 74 4.83 5.28 4.31
C GLN A 74 3.87 4.24 3.70
N ALA A 75 3.04 3.61 4.53
CA ALA A 75 2.15 2.53 4.10
C ALA A 75 1.08 2.99 3.09
N ASP A 76 0.58 4.22 3.23
CA ASP A 76 -0.37 4.86 2.31
C ASP A 76 0.20 6.22 1.90
N PRO A 77 1.11 6.28 0.90
CA PRO A 77 1.67 7.53 0.44
C PRO A 77 0.65 8.27 -0.44
N VAL A 78 0.58 9.59 -0.25
CA VAL A 78 -0.28 10.44 -1.08
C VAL A 78 0.27 10.44 -2.50
N VAL A 79 -0.56 10.03 -3.47
CA VAL A 79 -0.24 10.14 -4.90
C VAL A 79 -0.85 11.44 -5.45
N PRO A 80 -0.04 12.45 -5.80
CA PRO A 80 -0.56 13.72 -6.28
C PRO A 80 -1.44 13.56 -7.52
N GLY A 81 -2.65 14.11 -7.51
CA GLY A 81 -3.55 14.12 -8.65
C GLY A 81 -4.25 12.79 -8.95
N LEU A 82 -4.07 11.74 -8.13
CA LEU A 82 -4.69 10.44 -8.35
C LEU A 82 -6.22 10.52 -8.42
N SER A 83 -6.85 11.33 -7.56
CA SER A 83 -8.30 11.53 -7.55
C SER A 83 -8.80 12.09 -8.88
N LYS A 84 -8.10 13.09 -9.44
CA LYS A 84 -8.44 13.70 -10.73
C LYS A 84 -8.32 12.69 -11.86
N ILE A 85 -7.24 11.92 -11.90
CA ILE A 85 -7.01 10.89 -12.93
C ILE A 85 -8.08 9.78 -12.82
N ALA A 86 -8.43 9.38 -11.61
CA ALA A 86 -9.47 8.38 -11.37
C ALA A 86 -10.84 8.84 -11.88
N TRP A 87 -11.24 10.08 -11.59
CA TRP A 87 -12.47 10.67 -12.12
C TRP A 87 -12.48 10.77 -13.65
N GLN A 88 -11.37 11.23 -14.25
CA GLN A 88 -11.23 11.29 -15.71
C GLN A 88 -11.41 9.91 -16.36
N GLU A 89 -10.85 8.85 -15.78
CA GLU A 89 -11.01 7.50 -16.32
C GLU A 89 -12.44 6.95 -16.13
N ILE A 90 -13.11 7.31 -15.03
CA ILE A 90 -14.53 6.97 -14.80
C ILE A 90 -15.40 7.64 -15.86
N ASP A 91 -15.23 8.94 -16.09
CA ASP A 91 -16.01 9.71 -17.06
C ASP A 91 -15.77 9.21 -18.48
N ARG A 92 -14.50 8.98 -18.86
CA ARG A 92 -14.13 8.41 -20.16
C ARG A 92 -14.77 7.04 -20.42
N ARG A 93 -14.87 6.19 -19.39
CA ARG A 93 -15.55 4.89 -19.50
C ARG A 93 -17.06 5.04 -19.62
N ALA A 94 -17.65 5.98 -18.89
CA ALA A 94 -19.07 6.30 -18.98
C ALA A 94 -19.44 6.73 -20.41
N GLU A 95 -18.67 7.66 -20.98
CA GLU A 95 -18.82 8.12 -22.36
C GLU A 95 -18.72 6.98 -23.38
N ARG A 96 -17.73 6.09 -23.25
CA ARG A 96 -17.59 4.93 -24.15
C ARG A 96 -18.82 4.01 -24.12
N MET A 97 -19.45 3.90 -22.96
CA MET A 97 -20.66 3.09 -22.78
C MET A 97 -21.95 3.89 -23.04
N HIS A 98 -21.85 5.13 -23.51
CA HIS A 98 -22.99 6.03 -23.71
C HIS A 98 -23.83 6.23 -22.44
N ILE A 99 -23.19 6.16 -21.27
CA ILE A 99 -23.82 6.39 -19.98
C ILE A 99 -23.62 7.87 -19.62
N PRO A 100 -24.70 8.64 -19.36
CA PRO A 100 -24.58 10.00 -18.87
C PRO A 100 -23.74 10.09 -17.58
N VAL A 101 -22.74 10.98 -17.58
CA VAL A 101 -21.77 11.13 -16.47
C VAL A 101 -22.46 11.40 -15.12
N PHE A 102 -23.53 12.21 -15.11
CA PHE A 102 -24.27 12.52 -13.89
C PHE A 102 -24.89 11.27 -13.23
N LEU A 103 -25.29 10.25 -14.01
CA LEU A 103 -25.81 8.99 -13.47
C LEU A 103 -24.71 8.19 -12.77
N VAL A 104 -23.49 8.21 -13.32
CA VAL A 104 -22.35 7.54 -12.68
C VAL A 104 -21.98 8.26 -11.39
N HIS A 105 -21.89 9.59 -11.41
CA HIS A 105 -21.55 10.38 -10.22
C HIS A 105 -22.56 10.21 -9.10
N THR A 106 -23.86 10.12 -9.43
CA THR A 106 -24.91 9.84 -8.44
C THR A 106 -24.84 8.42 -7.89
N ALA A 107 -24.58 7.42 -8.74
CA ALA A 107 -24.37 6.04 -8.27
C ALA A 107 -23.17 5.93 -7.31
N LEU A 108 -22.08 6.66 -7.58
CA LEU A 108 -20.89 6.66 -6.73
C LEU A 108 -21.09 7.37 -5.36
N LYS A 109 -22.17 8.14 -5.21
CA LYS A 109 -22.55 8.76 -3.93
C LYS A 109 -23.32 7.83 -3.01
N ILE A 110 -23.75 6.65 -3.48
CA ILE A 110 -24.43 5.69 -2.62
C ILE A 110 -23.48 5.24 -1.51
N ASN A 111 -23.98 5.22 -0.28
CA ASN A 111 -23.19 4.82 0.88
C ASN A 111 -22.81 3.33 0.78
N SER A 112 -21.52 3.06 0.99
CA SER A 112 -21.01 1.69 1.13
C SER A 112 -21.30 1.16 2.55
N PRO A 113 -21.25 -0.16 2.80
CA PRO A 113 -21.49 -0.73 4.13
C PRO A 113 -20.59 -0.19 5.25
N ASN A 114 -19.46 0.45 4.91
CA ASN A 114 -18.57 1.13 5.86
C ASN A 114 -18.96 2.59 6.17
N GLY A 115 -20.12 3.05 5.70
CA GLY A 115 -20.65 4.39 5.94
C GLY A 115 -20.07 5.51 5.07
N LYS A 116 -19.13 5.22 4.16
CA LYS A 116 -18.56 6.20 3.21
C LYS A 116 -19.03 5.92 1.79
N SER A 117 -19.29 6.95 1.01
CA SER A 117 -19.57 6.78 -0.42
C SER A 117 -18.29 6.51 -1.22
N TYR A 118 -18.44 5.97 -2.43
CA TYR A 118 -17.27 5.74 -3.30
C TYR A 118 -16.64 7.06 -3.74
N SER A 119 -17.45 8.10 -3.97
CA SER A 119 -16.97 9.44 -4.30
C SER A 119 -16.10 10.06 -3.20
N GLU A 120 -16.47 9.86 -1.92
CA GLU A 120 -15.66 10.31 -0.78
C GLU A 120 -14.30 9.59 -0.70
N ARG A 121 -14.28 8.31 -1.09
CA ARG A 121 -13.03 7.52 -1.11
C ARG A 121 -12.12 7.93 -2.26
N LEU A 122 -12.69 8.21 -3.44
CA LEU A 122 -11.95 8.77 -4.58
C LEU A 122 -11.40 10.16 -4.25
N GLY A 123 -12.15 10.99 -3.53
CA GLY A 123 -11.70 12.32 -3.11
C GLY A 123 -10.59 12.30 -2.06
N ARG A 124 -10.47 11.25 -1.24
CA ARG A 124 -9.49 11.19 -0.13
C ARG A 124 -8.02 11.19 -0.60
N GLY A 125 -7.73 10.76 -1.83
CA GLY A 125 -6.39 10.87 -2.43
C GLY A 125 -5.95 12.32 -2.68
N GLU A 126 -6.86 13.27 -2.51
CA GLU A 126 -6.66 14.71 -2.72
C GLU A 126 -6.47 15.40 -1.35
N ASN A 127 -5.28 15.27 -0.76
CA ASN A 127 -4.98 16.05 0.44
C ASN A 127 -4.75 17.53 0.08
N GLY A 128 -5.84 18.32 0.09
CA GLY A 128 -5.76 19.77 0.12
C GLY A 128 -6.83 20.55 -0.66
N LYS A 129 -8.12 20.19 -0.57
CA LYS A 129 -9.30 21.11 -0.60
C LYS A 129 -10.58 20.30 -0.74
N THR A 130 -11.45 20.42 0.26
CA THR A 130 -12.92 20.34 0.15
C THR A 130 -13.48 19.51 -1.02
N ALA A 131 -13.83 18.26 -0.75
CA ALA A 131 -14.80 17.49 -1.56
C ALA A 131 -16.23 18.07 -1.42
N GLN A 132 -16.36 19.39 -1.60
CA GLN A 132 -17.59 20.17 -1.45
C GLN A 132 -17.62 21.37 -2.43
N ARG A 133 -16.99 21.26 -3.60
CA ARG A 133 -17.10 22.17 -4.75
C ARG A 133 -16.77 21.28 -5.95
N ASP A 134 -17.64 20.91 -6.87
CA ASP A 134 -18.91 21.45 -7.31
C ASP A 134 -19.73 20.28 -7.90
N PHE A 135 -21.03 20.25 -7.60
CA PHE A 135 -22.04 19.78 -8.55
C PHE A 135 -22.41 20.96 -9.43
#